data_AF-A0AAN8NWS9-F1
#
_entry.id   AF-A0AAN8NWS9-F1
#
_cell.length_a   1.000
_cell.length_b   1.000
_cell.length_c   1.000
_cell.angle_alpha   90.00
_cell.angle_beta   90.00
_cell.angle_gamma   90.00
#
_symmetry.space_group_name_H-M   'P 1'
#
loop_
_entity.id
_entity.type
_entity.pdbx_description
1 polymer ?
#
loop_
_entity_poly.entity_id
_entity_poly.type
_entity_poly.pdbx_seq_one_letter_code
_entity_poly.pdbx_strand_id
1 'polypeptide(L)'
;MARRRSSASGSSPLTNSPCTALTENGSSCPLPRIDQKYCSDHRAEYQELYDSYKKLHSEYDLINIRGWPTGAPGAFEPNLWKSQISEKIQKGEETARLRSQVNRRFFIQNIQNQTDRNHVREILKLEYDVQGWKQCLRAWNQKEKRAQDITRLQDAVNTEKATLARLRNEHLDGKLENTGDDQINREARRHLAISLQNLPYPPIVGPLYNIPFRLLPLWLFLFAVQLVRAIFNTEPSNPSDSLWLEAIQVASRSSFIRYAITVTKWADVSYTTILLIGLMAWLCMLEAIRQDRKRIYEKFCNPAPASATKSNPR
;
A
#
# COMPACT_ATOMS: atom_id res chain seq x y z
N MET A 1 78.54 -13.46 -4.55
CA MET A 1 78.47 -12.18 -5.30
C MET A 1 77.02 -11.89 -5.65
N ALA A 2 76.36 -11.00 -4.91
CA ALA A 2 74.95 -10.62 -5.13
C ALA A 2 74.89 -9.24 -5.80
N ARG A 3 74.34 -9.17 -7.02
CA ARG A 3 74.12 -7.92 -7.76
C ARG A 3 72.94 -7.16 -7.13
N ARG A 4 73.23 -6.13 -6.33
CA ARG A 4 72.28 -5.07 -6.00
C ARG A 4 71.95 -4.29 -7.27
N ARG A 5 70.73 -4.46 -7.80
CA ARG A 5 70.15 -3.52 -8.77
C ARG A 5 69.63 -2.31 -8.01
N SER A 6 70.43 -1.25 -8.00
CA SER A 6 69.98 0.08 -7.61
C SER A 6 69.04 0.60 -8.70
N SER A 7 67.75 0.33 -8.56
CA SER A 7 66.71 1.00 -9.34
C SER A 7 66.65 2.45 -8.86
N ALA A 8 67.36 3.33 -9.57
CA ALA A 8 67.23 4.77 -9.44
C ALA A 8 65.75 5.12 -9.66
N SER A 9 65.10 5.58 -8.59
CA SER A 9 63.79 6.23 -8.66
C SER A 9 63.97 7.53 -9.44
N GLY A 10 63.79 7.46 -10.76
CA GLY A 10 63.55 8.66 -11.56
C GLY A 10 62.31 9.33 -10.99
N SER A 11 62.49 10.43 -10.27
CA SER A 11 61.43 11.35 -9.90
C SER A 11 60.85 11.91 -11.19
N SER A 12 59.81 11.25 -11.73
CA SER A 12 58.97 11.86 -12.75
C SER A 12 58.57 13.25 -12.23
N PRO A 13 58.78 14.32 -13.01
CA PRO A 13 58.38 15.66 -12.59
C PRO A 13 56.93 15.60 -12.13
N LEU A 14 56.63 16.13 -10.94
CA LEU A 14 55.26 16.27 -10.41
C LEU A 14 54.43 16.96 -11.49
N THR A 15 53.76 16.18 -12.32
CA THR A 15 52.86 16.68 -13.35
C THR A 15 51.62 17.11 -12.59
N ASN A 16 51.50 18.43 -12.40
CA ASN A 16 50.36 19.14 -11.83
C ASN A 16 49.06 18.70 -12.52
N SER A 17 48.52 17.58 -12.07
CA SER A 17 47.30 17.00 -12.60
C SER A 17 46.13 17.81 -12.05
N PRO A 18 45.09 18.09 -12.84
CA PRO A 18 43.94 18.83 -12.36
C PRO A 18 43.23 18.05 -11.24
N CYS A 19 42.68 18.77 -10.27
CA CYS A 19 41.87 18.19 -9.22
C CYS A 19 40.63 17.49 -9.80
N THR A 20 40.36 16.26 -9.36
CA THR A 20 39.22 15.46 -9.86
C THR A 20 37.90 15.75 -9.13
N ALA A 21 37.89 16.67 -8.16
CA ALA A 21 36.66 17.07 -7.47
C ALA A 21 35.85 18.02 -8.35
N LEU A 22 34.53 17.93 -8.22
CA LEU A 22 33.60 18.89 -8.81
C LEU A 22 33.19 19.93 -7.77
N THR A 23 33.01 21.16 -8.23
CA THR A 23 32.39 22.24 -7.46
C THR A 23 30.92 21.92 -7.18
N GLU A 24 30.25 22.72 -6.35
CA GLU A 24 28.82 22.57 -6.06
C GLU A 24 27.93 22.61 -7.30
N ASN A 25 28.34 23.38 -8.31
CA ASN A 25 27.66 23.50 -9.59
C ASN A 25 27.99 22.35 -10.56
N GLY A 26 28.83 21.40 -10.15
CA GLY A 26 29.26 20.27 -10.98
C GLY A 26 30.38 20.59 -11.97
N SER A 27 30.98 21.79 -11.91
CA SER A 27 32.13 22.13 -12.76
C SER A 27 33.43 21.54 -12.21
N SER A 28 34.38 21.21 -13.09
CA SER A 28 35.69 20.70 -12.69
C SER A 28 36.50 21.75 -11.94
N CYS A 29 37.22 21.33 -10.90
CA CYS A 29 38.12 22.21 -10.16
C CYS A 29 39.38 22.54 -11.00
N PRO A 30 39.72 23.84 -11.20
CA PRO A 30 40.89 24.23 -11.99
C PRO A 30 42.21 24.13 -11.21
N LEU A 31 42.17 23.92 -9.89
CA LEU A 31 43.37 23.92 -9.07
C LEU A 31 44.20 22.64 -9.30
N PRO A 32 45.53 22.77 -9.43
CA PRO A 32 46.41 21.62 -9.57
C PRO A 32 46.48 20.85 -8.24
N ARG A 33 46.65 19.52 -8.35
CA ARG A 33 46.96 18.67 -7.21
C ARG A 33 48.46 18.41 -7.16
N ILE A 34 49.04 18.45 -5.96
CA ILE A 34 50.48 18.23 -5.76
C ILE A 34 50.76 16.71 -5.77
N ASP A 35 50.10 15.93 -4.91
CA ASP A 35 50.29 14.46 -4.86
C ASP A 35 49.00 13.65 -4.61
N GLN A 36 47.87 14.33 -4.37
CA GLN A 36 46.64 13.70 -3.90
C GLN A 36 45.54 13.72 -4.97
N LYS A 37 44.51 12.88 -4.81
CA LYS A 37 43.36 12.85 -5.72
C LYS A 37 42.65 14.22 -5.81
N TYR A 38 42.61 14.95 -4.70
CA TYR A 38 41.96 16.25 -4.54
C TYR A 38 42.98 17.35 -4.18
N CYS A 39 42.67 18.62 -4.47
CA CYS A 39 43.43 19.75 -3.92
C CYS A 39 43.16 19.88 -2.41
N SER A 40 44.00 20.64 -1.69
CA SER A 40 43.89 20.79 -0.24
C SER A 40 42.50 21.24 0.22
N ASP A 41 41.91 22.22 -0.48
CA ASP A 41 40.60 22.79 -0.15
C ASP A 41 39.49 21.73 -0.31
N HIS A 42 39.44 21.05 -1.45
CA HIS A 42 38.46 19.99 -1.70
C HIS A 42 38.67 18.76 -0.81
N ARG A 43 39.89 18.51 -0.34
CA ARG A 43 40.14 17.46 0.66
C ARG A 43 39.57 17.83 2.02
N ALA A 44 39.76 19.06 2.47
CA ALA A 44 39.20 19.54 3.73
C ALA A 44 37.67 19.49 3.68
N GLU A 45 37.09 19.97 2.58
CA GLU A 45 35.64 19.93 2.35
C GLU A 45 35.07 18.51 2.25
N TYR A 46 35.76 17.60 1.55
CA TYR A 46 35.37 16.19 1.52
C TYR A 46 35.29 15.62 2.93
N GLN A 47 36.29 15.89 3.77
CA GLN A 47 36.35 15.41 5.13
C GLN A 47 35.19 15.96 5.95
N GLU A 48 34.94 17.28 5.87
CA GLU A 48 33.84 17.95 6.57
C GLU A 48 32.46 17.39 6.17
N LEU A 49 32.20 17.25 4.87
CA LEU A 49 30.94 16.72 4.36
C LEU A 49 30.76 15.24 4.72
N TYR A 50 31.83 14.45 4.64
CA TYR A 50 31.78 13.03 4.99
C TYR A 50 31.54 12.82 6.48
N ASP A 51 32.21 13.59 7.35
CA ASP A 51 32.04 13.52 8.80
C ASP A 51 30.63 13.96 9.20
N SER A 52 30.11 15.02 8.57
CA SER A 52 28.72 15.48 8.73
C SER A 52 27.72 14.40 8.34
N TYR A 53 27.91 13.76 7.18
CA TYR A 53 27.07 12.63 6.76
C TYR A 53 27.17 11.46 7.74
N LYS A 54 28.36 11.10 8.23
CA LYS A 54 28.54 9.98 9.17
C LYS A 54 27.86 10.23 10.50
N LYS A 55 27.99 11.44 11.03
CA LYS A 55 27.31 11.85 12.26
C LYS A 55 25.80 11.74 12.09
N LEU A 56 25.25 12.32 11.02
CA LEU A 56 23.81 12.33 10.80
C LEU A 56 23.23 10.94 10.49
N HIS A 57 23.98 10.11 9.74
CA HIS A 57 23.60 8.72 9.50
C HIS A 57 23.53 7.92 10.82
N SER A 58 24.49 8.14 11.71
CA SER A 58 24.45 7.53 13.05
C SER A 58 23.23 8.00 13.84
N GLU A 59 22.89 9.29 13.80
CA GLU A 59 21.69 9.81 14.45
C GLU A 59 20.40 9.24 13.85
N TYR A 60 20.35 9.04 12.53
CA TYR A 60 19.24 8.38 11.85
C TYR A 60 19.08 6.92 12.29
N ASP A 61 20.19 6.18 12.42
CA ASP A 61 20.20 4.78 12.84
C ASP A 61 19.81 4.61 14.32
N LEU A 62 20.17 5.58 15.18
CA LEU A 62 19.82 5.59 16.60
C LEU A 62 18.31 5.75 16.86
N ILE A 63 17.56 6.33 15.92
CA ILE A 63 16.09 6.44 16.07
C ILE A 63 15.46 5.06 15.86
N ASN A 64 15.29 4.33 16.96
CA ASN A 64 14.64 3.04 16.95
C ASN A 64 13.12 3.20 17.12
N ILE A 65 12.39 3.14 16.00
CA ILE A 65 10.93 3.14 16.01
C ILE A 65 10.48 1.76 16.51
N ARG A 66 10.13 1.68 17.79
CA ARG A 66 9.69 0.43 18.42
C ARG A 66 8.28 0.08 17.98
N GLY A 67 8.21 -0.82 17.00
CA GLY A 67 6.96 -1.43 16.53
C GLY A 67 5.99 -0.43 15.89
N TRP A 68 5.02 -0.96 15.15
CA TRP A 68 3.82 -0.19 14.90
C TRP A 68 3.06 -0.09 16.23
N PRO A 69 2.40 1.03 16.53
CA PRO A 69 1.35 1.06 17.53
C PRO A 69 0.24 0.08 17.14
N THR A 70 0.36 -1.16 17.61
CA THR A 70 -0.61 -2.26 17.44
C THR A 70 -1.74 -2.18 18.46
N GLY A 71 -1.60 -1.32 19.48
CA GLY A 71 -2.63 -1.08 20.49
C GLY A 71 -3.86 -0.34 19.96
N ALA A 72 -4.96 -0.47 20.68
CA ALA A 72 -6.11 0.42 20.55
C ALA A 72 -5.65 1.89 20.68
N PRO A 73 -6.27 2.84 19.97
CA PRO A 73 -5.97 4.26 20.13
C PRO A 73 -6.10 4.63 21.62
N GLY A 74 -4.97 4.79 22.32
CA GLY A 74 -4.89 4.99 23.77
C GLY A 74 -3.80 4.20 24.51
N ALA A 75 -3.28 3.09 23.95
CA ALA A 75 -2.31 2.22 24.66
C ALA A 75 -0.81 2.57 24.43
N PHE A 76 -0.52 3.54 23.57
CA PHE A 76 0.84 4.02 23.28
C PHE A 76 0.73 5.53 23.00
N GLU A 77 1.66 6.37 23.48
CA GLU A 77 1.64 7.81 23.20
C GLU A 77 1.71 8.05 21.68
N PRO A 78 0.58 8.35 20.99
CA PRO A 78 0.54 8.43 19.53
C PRO A 78 1.41 9.59 19.03
N ASN A 79 1.54 10.62 19.87
CA ASN A 79 2.33 11.81 19.61
C ASN A 79 3.83 11.52 19.61
N LEU A 80 4.30 10.66 20.54
CA LEU A 80 5.71 10.27 20.60
C LEU A 80 6.10 9.43 19.38
N TRP A 81 5.26 8.49 18.96
CA TRP A 81 5.52 7.69 17.76
C TRP A 81 5.56 8.54 16.48
N LYS A 82 4.61 9.47 16.34
CA LYS A 82 4.59 10.44 15.24
C LYS A 82 5.84 11.32 15.24
N SER A 83 6.22 11.87 16.39
CA SER A 83 7.39 12.75 16.47
C SER A 83 8.68 12.00 16.13
N GLN A 84 8.84 10.77 16.61
CA GLN A 84 9.99 9.91 16.27
C GLN A 84 10.06 9.58 14.78
N ILE A 85 8.92 9.27 14.14
CA ILE A 85 8.88 9.03 12.69
C ILE A 85 9.18 10.30 11.90
N SER A 86 8.60 11.43 12.29
CA SER A 86 8.89 12.72 11.65
C SER A 86 10.36 13.08 11.75
N GLU A 87 10.98 12.90 12.92
CA GLU A 87 12.42 13.09 13.12
C GLU A 87 13.24 12.13 12.25
N LYS A 88 12.86 10.84 12.20
CA LYS A 88 13.57 9.84 11.38
C LYS A 88 13.48 10.15 9.89
N ILE A 89 12.32 10.62 9.42
CA ILE A 89 12.14 11.09 8.04
C ILE A 89 13.08 12.27 7.77
N GLN A 90 13.06 13.30 8.63
CA GLN A 90 13.88 14.49 8.45
C GLN A 90 15.38 14.16 8.40
N LYS A 91 15.88 13.40 9.38
CA LYS A 91 17.30 12.97 9.41
C LYS A 91 17.65 12.08 8.24
N GLY A 92 16.75 11.19 7.82
CA GLY A 92 16.96 10.33 6.65
C GLY A 92 17.09 11.11 5.35
N GLU A 93 16.22 12.11 5.14
CA GLU A 93 16.27 13.01 3.97
C GLU A 93 17.58 13.80 3.92
N GLU A 94 17.98 14.38 5.05
CA GLU A 94 19.19 15.16 5.12
C GLU A 94 20.45 14.29 4.99
N THR A 95 20.43 13.07 5.53
CA THR A 95 21.51 12.08 5.35
C THR A 95 21.65 11.70 3.87
N ALA A 96 20.54 11.42 3.19
CA ALA A 96 20.54 11.11 1.76
C ALA A 96 21.05 12.31 0.93
N ARG A 97 20.66 13.54 1.29
CA ARG A 97 21.13 14.78 0.66
C ARG A 97 22.65 14.94 0.79
N LEU A 98 23.20 14.83 2.00
CA LEU A 98 24.65 14.94 2.24
C LEU A 98 25.42 13.84 1.50
N ARG A 99 24.93 12.59 1.56
CA ARG A 99 25.55 11.47 0.84
C ARG A 99 25.55 11.70 -0.67
N SER A 100 24.46 12.22 -1.21
CA SER A 100 24.33 12.60 -2.62
C SER A 100 25.28 13.74 -3.01
N GLN A 101 25.44 14.75 -2.15
CA GLN A 101 26.41 15.83 -2.35
C GLN A 101 27.86 15.30 -2.39
N VAL A 102 28.24 14.46 -1.42
CA VAL A 102 29.55 13.80 -1.40
C VAL A 102 29.76 12.97 -2.67
N ASN A 103 28.77 12.18 -3.07
CA ASN A 103 28.85 11.34 -4.27
C ASN A 103 29.03 12.17 -5.55
N ARG A 104 28.21 13.20 -5.75
CA ARG A 104 28.29 14.07 -6.93
C ARG A 104 29.63 14.79 -7.02
N ARG A 105 30.17 15.27 -5.90
CA ARG A 105 31.38 16.10 -5.89
C ARG A 105 32.67 15.30 -5.98
N PHE A 106 32.73 14.11 -5.38
CA PHE A 106 34.00 13.41 -5.20
C PHE A 106 34.09 12.04 -5.90
N PHE A 107 32.96 11.48 -6.37
CA PHE A 107 32.86 10.11 -6.87
C PHE A 107 32.19 9.96 -8.25
N ILE A 108 31.65 11.02 -8.87
CA ILE A 108 30.88 10.87 -10.12
C ILE A 108 31.72 10.50 -11.35
N GLN A 109 33.03 10.77 -11.32
CA GLN A 109 33.89 10.65 -12.51
C GLN A 109 34.24 9.22 -12.90
N ASN A 110 33.94 8.21 -12.05
CA ASN A 110 34.43 6.85 -12.27
C ASN A 110 33.36 5.78 -12.06
N ILE A 111 32.23 5.90 -12.75
CA ILE A 111 31.04 5.01 -12.68
C ILE A 111 31.36 3.50 -12.75
N GLN A 112 32.51 3.12 -13.32
CA GLN A 112 32.98 1.74 -13.38
C GLN A 112 33.53 1.20 -12.05
N ASN A 113 33.87 2.07 -11.09
CA ASN A 113 34.40 1.68 -9.79
C ASN A 113 33.29 1.16 -8.88
N GLN A 114 33.53 -0.01 -8.28
CA GLN A 114 32.61 -0.66 -7.35
C GLN A 114 32.26 0.22 -6.14
N THR A 115 33.18 1.10 -5.73
CA THR A 115 32.97 2.04 -4.61
C THR A 115 31.83 3.01 -4.89
N ASP A 116 31.79 3.58 -6.10
CA ASP A 116 30.78 4.56 -6.52
C ASP A 116 29.39 3.91 -6.59
N ARG A 117 29.31 2.65 -7.01
CA ARG A 117 28.07 1.85 -6.99
C ARG A 117 27.54 1.64 -5.57
N ASN A 118 28.42 1.44 -4.60
CA ASN A 118 28.03 1.28 -3.20
C ASN A 118 27.46 2.60 -2.63
N HIS A 119 28.06 3.74 -2.97
CA HIS A 119 27.55 5.07 -2.59
C HIS A 119 26.14 5.31 -3.13
N VAL A 120 25.91 5.04 -4.41
CA VAL A 120 24.59 5.18 -5.04
C VAL A 120 23.57 4.23 -4.41
N ARG A 121 23.95 2.96 -4.17
CA ARG A 121 23.07 1.99 -3.51
C ARG A 121 22.63 2.45 -2.13
N GLU A 122 23.53 3.05 -1.36
CA GLU A 122 23.23 3.56 -0.03
C GLU A 122 22.28 4.75 -0.06
N ILE A 123 22.47 5.69 -1.00
CA ILE A 123 21.55 6.81 -1.23
C ILE A 123 20.14 6.27 -1.54
N LEU A 124 20.04 5.36 -2.50
CA LEU A 124 18.76 4.77 -2.91
C LEU A 124 18.09 4.00 -1.76
N LYS A 125 18.87 3.31 -0.93
CA LYS A 125 18.37 2.63 0.26
C LYS A 125 17.77 3.64 1.25
N LEU A 126 18.48 4.73 1.56
CA LEU A 126 17.98 5.77 2.47
C LEU A 126 16.71 6.43 1.92
N GLU A 127 16.68 6.79 0.63
CA GLU A 127 15.50 7.37 -0.01
C GLU A 127 14.29 6.43 0.04
N TYR A 128 14.52 5.14 -0.22
CA TYR A 128 13.49 4.12 -0.13
C TYR A 128 12.95 3.96 1.30
N ASP A 129 13.83 3.88 2.30
CA ASP A 129 13.43 3.78 3.71
C ASP A 129 12.63 5.03 4.15
N VAL A 130 13.09 6.23 3.79
CA VAL A 130 12.38 7.51 4.05
C VAL A 130 10.99 7.52 3.42
N GLN A 131 10.85 7.06 2.18
CA GLN A 131 9.55 6.95 1.52
C GLN A 131 8.63 5.98 2.25
N GLY A 132 9.16 4.85 2.72
CA GLY A 132 8.43 3.89 3.56
C GLY A 132 7.89 4.56 4.83
N TRP A 133 8.73 5.30 5.56
CA TRP A 133 8.32 6.03 6.76
C TRP A 133 7.27 7.11 6.48
N LYS A 134 7.41 7.87 5.39
CA LYS A 134 6.40 8.85 4.96
C LYS A 134 5.05 8.21 4.68
N GLN A 135 5.03 7.06 4.02
CA GLN A 135 3.78 6.32 3.77
C GLN A 135 3.16 5.83 5.07
N CYS A 136 3.96 5.26 5.96
CA CYS A 136 3.52 4.84 7.29
C CYS A 136 2.90 6.02 8.09
N LEU A 137 3.53 7.20 8.10
CA LEU A 137 2.99 8.39 8.76
C LEU A 137 1.65 8.84 8.16
N ARG A 138 1.52 8.84 6.83
CA ARG A 138 0.25 9.17 6.15
C ARG A 138 -0.85 8.17 6.50
N ALA A 139 -0.55 6.87 6.48
CA ALA A 139 -1.51 5.82 6.83
C ALA A 139 -1.99 5.96 8.28
N TRP A 140 -1.10 6.31 9.19
CA TRP A 140 -1.44 6.59 10.59
C TRP A 140 -2.36 7.81 10.74
N ASN A 141 -2.02 8.94 10.10
CA ASN A 141 -2.86 10.14 10.13
C ASN A 141 -4.27 9.87 9.57
N GLN A 142 -4.39 9.04 8.54
CA GLN A 142 -5.70 8.60 8.02
C GLN A 142 -6.48 7.71 9.00
N LYS A 143 -5.79 6.85 9.76
CA LYS A 143 -6.41 6.00 10.78
C LYS A 143 -6.92 6.85 11.96
N GLU A 144 -6.10 7.80 12.40
CA GLU A 144 -6.48 8.74 13.47
C GLU A 144 -7.67 9.60 13.06
N LYS A 145 -7.67 10.16 11.85
CA LYS A 145 -8.83 10.91 11.32
C LYS A 145 -10.10 10.06 11.35
N ARG A 146 -10.02 8.81 10.90
CA ARG A 146 -11.16 7.86 10.96
C ARG A 146 -11.61 7.59 12.40
N ALA A 147 -10.70 7.46 13.35
CA ALA A 147 -11.05 7.27 14.76
C ALA A 147 -11.75 8.50 15.37
N GLN A 148 -11.29 9.71 15.02
CA GLN A 148 -11.94 10.96 15.40
C GLN A 148 -13.35 11.06 14.80
N ASP A 149 -13.50 10.72 13.52
CA ASP A 149 -14.81 10.72 12.85
C ASP A 149 -15.77 9.71 13.49
N ILE A 150 -15.31 8.50 13.85
CA ILE A 150 -16.12 7.52 14.59
C ILE A 150 -16.55 8.07 15.95
N THR A 151 -15.66 8.73 16.68
CA THR A 151 -15.97 9.31 18.00
C THR A 151 -17.03 10.40 17.86
N ARG A 152 -16.88 11.31 16.89
CA ARG A 152 -17.87 12.35 16.59
C ARG A 152 -19.24 11.78 16.23
N LEU A 153 -19.27 10.73 15.40
CA LEU A 153 -20.51 10.04 15.04
C LEU A 153 -21.16 9.37 16.25
N GLN A 154 -20.36 8.77 17.12
CA GLN A 154 -20.86 8.16 18.36
C GLN A 154 -21.46 9.21 19.29
N ASP A 155 -20.81 10.36 19.45
CA ASP A 155 -21.32 11.48 20.25
C ASP A 155 -22.63 12.04 19.68
N ALA A 156 -22.74 12.15 18.35
CA ALA A 156 -23.96 12.55 17.67
C ALA A 156 -25.09 11.53 17.92
N VAL A 157 -24.82 10.23 17.80
CA VAL A 157 -25.79 9.16 18.09
C VAL A 157 -26.23 9.20 19.56
N ASN A 158 -25.31 9.42 20.50
CA ASN A 158 -25.63 9.53 21.91
C ASN A 158 -26.49 10.76 22.22
N THR A 159 -26.23 11.88 21.54
CA THR A 159 -27.03 13.12 21.64
C THR A 159 -28.45 12.88 21.14
N GLU A 160 -28.62 12.26 19.97
CA GLU A 160 -29.95 11.92 19.42
C GLU A 160 -30.71 10.94 20.33
N LYS A 161 -30.03 9.94 20.90
CA LYS A 161 -30.63 9.03 21.88
C LYS A 161 -31.13 9.77 23.11
N ALA A 162 -30.37 10.75 23.62
CA ALA A 162 -30.78 11.57 24.75
C ALA A 162 -32.00 12.44 24.41
N THR A 163 -32.04 13.05 23.21
CA THR A 163 -33.19 13.81 22.72
C THR A 163 -34.44 12.94 22.61
N LEU A 164 -34.34 11.73 22.04
CA LEU A 164 -35.45 10.80 21.94
C LEU A 164 -35.94 10.32 23.31
N ALA A 165 -35.04 10.09 24.26
CA ALA A 165 -35.41 9.74 25.64
C ALA A 165 -36.17 10.89 26.31
N ARG A 166 -35.75 12.14 26.09
CA ARG A 166 -36.44 13.33 26.59
C ARG A 166 -37.86 13.45 26.01
N LEU A 167 -38.01 13.37 24.69
CA LEU A 167 -39.31 13.42 24.00
C LEU A 167 -40.22 12.26 24.44
N ARG A 168 -39.67 11.08 24.70
CA ARG A 168 -40.44 9.93 25.21
C ARG A 168 -40.98 10.19 26.61
N ASN A 169 -40.19 10.80 27.49
CA ASN A 169 -40.63 11.15 28.85
C ASN A 169 -41.67 12.27 28.81
N GLU A 170 -41.44 13.34 28.03
CA GLU A 170 -42.41 14.41 27.81
C GLU A 170 -43.75 13.86 27.27
N HIS A 171 -43.70 12.89 26.34
CA HIS A 171 -44.91 12.23 25.84
C HIS A 171 -45.60 11.39 26.92
N LEU A 172 -44.85 10.60 27.70
CA LEU A 172 -45.43 9.81 28.80
C LEU A 172 -46.13 10.69 29.84
N ASP A 173 -45.56 11.86 30.15
CA ASP A 173 -46.15 12.84 31.06
C ASP A 173 -47.41 13.49 30.45
N GLY A 174 -47.40 13.80 29.14
CA GLY A 174 -48.55 14.39 28.42
C GLY A 174 -49.67 13.41 28.08
N LYS A 175 -49.40 12.10 28.00
CA LYS A 175 -50.37 11.05 27.66
C LYS A 175 -51.38 10.75 28.76
N LEU A 176 -51.20 11.33 29.95
CA LEU A 176 -52.26 11.44 30.95
C LEU A 176 -53.43 12.33 30.48
N GLU A 177 -53.30 13.08 29.37
CA GLU A 177 -54.30 14.07 28.96
C GLU A 177 -54.95 13.92 27.57
N ASN A 178 -54.41 13.20 26.57
CA ASN A 178 -55.17 12.95 25.31
C ASN A 178 -54.60 11.92 24.31
N THR A 179 -55.50 11.27 23.57
CA THR A 179 -55.29 10.16 22.60
C THR A 179 -54.69 10.59 21.25
N GLY A 180 -53.39 10.84 21.17
CA GLY A 180 -52.67 11.29 19.96
C GLY A 180 -51.42 10.49 19.54
N ASP A 181 -51.38 9.17 19.76
CA ASP A 181 -50.17 8.34 19.63
C ASP A 181 -49.61 8.13 18.22
N ASP A 182 -50.45 8.13 17.19
CA ASP A 182 -50.05 7.68 15.84
C ASP A 182 -49.22 8.70 15.06
N GLN A 183 -49.30 9.97 15.44
CA GLN A 183 -48.57 11.05 14.76
C GLN A 183 -47.11 11.11 15.23
N ILE A 184 -46.90 10.91 16.53
CA ILE A 184 -45.57 10.93 17.16
C ILE A 184 -44.75 9.71 16.74
N ASN A 185 -45.38 8.53 16.63
CA ASN A 185 -44.69 7.34 16.14
C ASN A 185 -44.24 7.48 14.66
N ARG A 186 -44.96 8.27 13.86
CA ARG A 186 -44.58 8.61 12.48
C ARG A 186 -43.42 9.59 12.41
N GLU A 187 -43.41 10.62 13.26
CA GLU A 187 -42.30 11.58 13.32
C GLU A 187 -41.00 10.96 13.85
N ALA A 188 -41.07 10.15 14.90
CA ALA A 188 -39.92 9.42 15.41
C ALA A 188 -39.28 8.51 14.35
N ARG A 189 -40.10 7.83 13.53
CA ARG A 189 -39.61 7.00 12.42
C ARG A 189 -38.97 7.83 11.29
N ARG A 190 -39.49 9.02 10.99
CA ARG A 190 -38.87 9.92 10.00
C ARG A 190 -37.51 10.43 10.47
N HIS A 191 -37.40 10.86 11.73
CA HIS A 191 -36.12 11.34 12.28
C HIS A 191 -35.07 10.22 12.33
N LEU A 192 -35.47 8.99 12.67
CA LEU A 192 -34.59 7.81 12.58
C LEU A 192 -34.15 7.51 11.14
N ALA A 193 -35.07 7.57 10.17
CA ALA A 193 -34.75 7.28 8.77
C ALA A 193 -33.76 8.29 8.17
N ILE A 194 -33.94 9.59 8.46
CA ILE A 194 -33.05 10.66 7.99
C ILE A 194 -31.66 10.54 8.66
N SER A 195 -31.62 10.22 9.96
CA SER A 195 -30.37 10.04 10.69
C SER A 195 -29.59 8.79 10.23
N LEU A 196 -30.29 7.71 9.91
CA LEU A 196 -29.70 6.47 9.40
C LEU A 196 -29.16 6.61 7.96
N GLN A 197 -29.78 7.46 7.12
CA GLN A 197 -29.29 7.73 5.75
C GLN A 197 -27.96 8.49 5.73
N ASN A 198 -27.64 9.25 6.79
CA ASN A 198 -26.40 10.02 6.89
C ASN A 198 -25.25 9.25 7.55
N LEU A 199 -25.48 8.03 8.02
CA LEU A 199 -24.40 7.18 8.52
C LEU A 199 -23.63 6.57 7.34
N PRO A 200 -22.28 6.57 7.36
CA PRO A 200 -21.51 5.81 6.40
C PRO A 200 -21.95 4.34 6.52
N TYR A 201 -22.35 3.75 5.38
CA TYR A 201 -22.92 2.41 5.25
C TYR A 201 -22.49 1.44 6.35
N PRO A 202 -23.43 0.75 7.04
CA PRO A 202 -23.07 -0.18 8.09
C PRO A 202 -22.18 -1.30 7.51
N PRO A 203 -21.16 -1.76 8.27
CA PRO A 203 -20.25 -2.83 7.86
C PRO A 203 -20.93 -4.22 7.80
N ILE A 204 -22.26 -4.30 7.63
CA ILE A 204 -23.02 -5.55 7.50
C ILE A 204 -22.76 -6.21 6.12
N VAL A 205 -22.16 -5.49 5.17
CA VAL A 205 -21.59 -6.11 3.95
C VAL A 205 -20.23 -6.79 4.24
N GLY A 206 -19.59 -6.49 5.38
CA GLY A 206 -18.34 -7.10 5.84
C GLY A 206 -18.41 -8.62 6.07
N PRO A 207 -19.47 -9.19 6.69
CA PRO A 207 -19.59 -10.65 6.82
C PRO A 207 -19.86 -11.38 5.49
N LEU A 208 -20.44 -10.72 4.47
CA LEU A 208 -20.54 -11.33 3.13
C LEU A 208 -19.17 -11.41 2.43
N TYR A 209 -18.24 -10.51 2.75
CA TYR A 209 -16.82 -10.62 2.35
C TYR A 209 -16.05 -11.74 3.06
N ASN A 210 -16.64 -12.37 4.08
CA ASN A 210 -16.04 -13.45 4.88
C ASN A 210 -16.56 -14.85 4.50
N ILE A 211 -17.37 -14.99 3.45
CA ILE A 211 -17.45 -16.28 2.78
C ILE A 211 -16.02 -16.56 2.32
N PRO A 212 -15.34 -17.59 2.83
CA PRO A 212 -13.94 -17.81 2.51
C PRO A 212 -13.85 -17.87 0.99
N PHE A 213 -13.06 -16.98 0.39
CA PHE A 213 -12.90 -16.82 -1.05
C PHE A 213 -12.64 -18.16 -1.78
N ARG A 214 -12.17 -19.17 -1.06
CA ARG A 214 -12.04 -20.57 -1.49
C ARG A 214 -13.36 -21.25 -1.90
N LEU A 215 -14.50 -20.81 -1.40
CA LEU A 215 -15.83 -21.35 -1.71
C LEU A 215 -16.56 -20.58 -2.81
N LEU A 216 -16.09 -19.37 -3.17
CA LEU A 216 -16.67 -18.58 -4.26
C LEU A 216 -16.64 -19.31 -5.62
N PRO A 217 -15.54 -20.01 -6.03
CA PRO A 217 -15.52 -20.77 -7.27
C PRO A 217 -16.53 -21.92 -7.26
N LEU A 218 -16.65 -22.63 -6.13
CA LEU A 218 -17.60 -23.73 -5.98
C LEU A 218 -19.05 -23.22 -6.07
N TRP A 219 -19.33 -22.09 -5.43
CA TRP A 219 -20.65 -21.46 -5.47
C TRP A 219 -21.02 -20.98 -6.88
N LEU A 220 -20.09 -20.30 -7.57
CA LEU A 220 -20.30 -19.88 -8.96
C LEU A 220 -20.46 -21.08 -9.92
N PHE A 221 -19.72 -22.17 -9.69
CA PHE A 221 -19.87 -23.40 -10.46
C PHE A 221 -21.26 -24.04 -10.25
N LEU A 222 -21.70 -24.18 -9.00
CA LEU A 222 -23.04 -24.71 -8.69
C LEU A 222 -24.15 -23.81 -9.26
N PHE A 223 -23.98 -22.49 -9.20
CA PHE A 223 -24.91 -21.53 -9.79
C PHE A 223 -24.97 -21.69 -11.32
N ALA A 224 -23.83 -21.80 -11.99
CA ALA A 224 -23.77 -22.02 -13.43
C ALA A 224 -24.42 -23.35 -13.84
N VAL A 225 -24.19 -24.43 -13.10
CA VAL A 225 -24.84 -25.73 -13.33
C VAL A 225 -26.36 -25.62 -13.17
N GLN A 226 -26.84 -24.92 -12.14
CA GLN A 226 -28.28 -24.72 -11.93
C GLN A 226 -28.90 -23.80 -13.00
N LEU A 227 -28.17 -22.79 -13.48
CA LEU A 227 -28.62 -21.92 -14.55
C LEU A 227 -28.75 -22.70 -15.87
N VAL A 228 -27.74 -23.51 -16.22
CA VAL A 228 -27.79 -24.42 -17.38
C VAL A 228 -28.98 -25.37 -17.21
N ARG A 229 -29.12 -26.01 -16.04
CA ARG A 229 -30.26 -26.90 -15.78
C ARG A 229 -31.60 -26.19 -15.93
N ALA A 230 -31.74 -24.94 -15.46
CA ALA A 230 -32.96 -24.16 -15.61
C ALA A 230 -33.26 -23.83 -17.08
N ILE A 231 -32.26 -23.44 -17.87
CA ILE A 231 -32.42 -23.13 -19.30
C ILE A 231 -32.78 -24.37 -20.13
N PHE A 232 -32.23 -25.54 -19.78
CA PHE A 232 -32.44 -26.77 -20.54
C PHE A 232 -33.61 -27.63 -20.04
N ASN A 233 -34.05 -27.46 -18.79
CA ASN A 233 -35.20 -28.17 -18.21
C ASN A 233 -36.45 -27.28 -18.05
N THR A 234 -36.55 -26.14 -18.74
CA THR A 234 -37.86 -25.51 -18.90
C THR A 234 -38.75 -26.43 -19.74
N GLU A 235 -39.53 -27.27 -19.08
CA GLU A 235 -40.77 -27.77 -19.68
C GLU A 235 -41.57 -26.54 -20.13
N PRO A 236 -42.07 -26.52 -21.37
CA PRO A 236 -42.83 -25.38 -21.87
C PRO A 236 -44.08 -25.20 -21.02
N SER A 237 -44.07 -24.20 -20.15
CA SER A 237 -45.19 -23.92 -19.25
C SER A 237 -46.36 -23.24 -19.97
N ASN A 238 -46.19 -22.87 -21.24
CA ASN A 238 -47.23 -22.26 -22.07
C ASN A 238 -47.44 -23.03 -23.40
N PRO A 239 -48.67 -23.43 -23.73
CA PRO A 239 -49.00 -24.15 -24.97
C PRO A 239 -48.82 -23.29 -26.24
N SER A 240 -48.63 -21.97 -26.12
CA SER A 240 -48.36 -21.06 -27.26
C SER A 240 -46.92 -21.09 -27.79
N ASP A 241 -45.98 -21.64 -27.01
CA ASP A 241 -44.58 -21.80 -27.44
C ASP A 241 -44.38 -23.02 -28.37
N SER A 242 -45.43 -23.84 -28.51
CA SER A 242 -45.45 -25.02 -29.39
C SER A 242 -45.35 -24.66 -30.88
N LEU A 243 -45.83 -23.50 -31.30
CA LEU A 243 -45.78 -23.03 -32.70
C LEU A 243 -44.35 -22.70 -33.18
N TRP A 244 -43.50 -22.15 -32.31
CA TRP A 244 -42.08 -21.95 -32.62
C TRP A 244 -41.29 -23.27 -32.61
N LEU A 245 -41.65 -24.18 -31.70
CA LEU A 245 -41.07 -25.53 -31.64
C LEU A 245 -41.45 -26.39 -32.86
N GLU A 246 -42.67 -26.27 -33.39
CA GLU A 246 -43.09 -26.93 -34.64
C GLU A 246 -42.38 -26.36 -35.87
N ALA A 247 -42.21 -25.04 -35.96
CA ALA A 247 -41.45 -24.40 -37.04
C ALA A 247 -39.98 -24.87 -37.03
N ILE A 248 -39.38 -25.02 -35.85
CA ILE A 248 -38.04 -25.59 -35.68
C ILE A 248 -38.04 -27.09 -36.01
N GLN A 249 -39.07 -27.86 -35.63
CA GLN A 249 -39.17 -29.29 -35.95
C GLN A 249 -39.28 -29.55 -37.46
N VAL A 250 -40.03 -28.73 -38.20
CA VAL A 250 -40.16 -28.80 -39.66
C VAL A 250 -38.85 -28.41 -40.36
N ALA A 251 -38.18 -27.36 -39.89
CA ALA A 251 -36.84 -26.99 -40.38
C ALA A 251 -35.75 -28.02 -40.00
N SER A 252 -35.94 -28.77 -38.90
CA SER A 252 -34.97 -29.73 -38.36
C SER A 252 -34.90 -31.07 -39.10
N ARG A 253 -35.67 -31.31 -40.16
CA ARG A 253 -35.49 -32.55 -40.96
C ARG A 253 -34.13 -32.60 -41.66
N SER A 254 -33.47 -31.47 -41.82
CA SER A 254 -32.06 -31.40 -42.22
C SER A 254 -31.16 -31.63 -41.00
N SER A 255 -30.41 -32.74 -41.01
CA SER A 255 -29.40 -33.09 -40.00
C SER A 255 -28.36 -31.97 -39.80
N PHE A 256 -28.09 -31.21 -40.86
CA PHE A 256 -27.15 -30.09 -40.85
C PHE A 256 -27.62 -28.91 -39.97
N ILE A 257 -28.91 -28.57 -39.99
CA ILE A 257 -29.45 -27.44 -39.19
C ILE A 257 -29.40 -27.77 -37.69
N ARG A 258 -29.70 -29.03 -37.30
CA ARG A 258 -29.56 -29.46 -35.89
C ARG A 258 -28.11 -29.41 -35.42
N TYR A 259 -27.18 -29.85 -36.26
CA TYR A 259 -25.76 -29.80 -35.96
C TYR A 259 -25.29 -28.34 -35.77
N ALA A 260 -25.67 -27.44 -36.68
CA ALA A 260 -25.32 -26.02 -36.58
C ALA A 260 -25.85 -25.35 -35.30
N ILE A 261 -27.11 -25.56 -34.93
CA ILE A 261 -27.71 -25.02 -33.69
C ILE A 261 -27.02 -25.59 -32.44
N THR A 262 -26.65 -26.87 -32.48
CA THR A 262 -25.93 -27.50 -31.37
C THR A 262 -24.55 -26.90 -31.21
N VAL A 263 -23.81 -26.75 -32.32
CA VAL A 263 -22.47 -26.14 -32.33
C VAL A 263 -22.50 -24.69 -31.84
N THR A 264 -23.48 -23.86 -32.26
CA THR A 264 -23.57 -22.47 -31.78
C THR A 264 -23.87 -22.40 -30.29
N LYS A 265 -24.76 -23.26 -29.77
CA LYS A 265 -25.02 -23.32 -28.31
C LYS A 265 -23.77 -23.74 -27.52
N TRP A 266 -23.00 -24.70 -28.01
CA TRP A 266 -21.73 -25.08 -27.37
C TRP A 266 -20.66 -23.98 -27.50
N ALA A 267 -20.66 -23.21 -28.59
CA ALA A 267 -19.80 -22.04 -28.74
C ALA A 267 -20.13 -20.97 -27.69
N ASP A 268 -21.39 -20.67 -27.44
CA ASP A 268 -21.80 -19.71 -26.40
C ASP A 268 -21.43 -20.18 -24.99
N VAL A 269 -21.66 -21.47 -24.69
CA VAL A 269 -21.27 -22.06 -23.40
C VAL A 269 -19.75 -22.06 -23.22
N SER A 270 -18.98 -22.40 -24.25
CA SER A 270 -17.52 -22.37 -24.17
C SER A 270 -16.98 -20.95 -24.03
N TYR A 271 -17.53 -19.98 -24.77
CA TYR A 271 -17.16 -18.57 -24.67
C TYR A 271 -17.43 -18.00 -23.26
N THR A 272 -18.63 -18.23 -22.73
CA THR A 272 -18.98 -17.81 -21.36
C THR A 272 -18.09 -18.48 -20.30
N THR A 273 -17.77 -19.76 -20.48
CA THR A 273 -16.85 -20.49 -19.58
C THR A 273 -15.44 -19.91 -19.63
N ILE A 274 -14.90 -19.62 -20.82
CA ILE A 274 -13.57 -19.02 -21.00
C ILE A 274 -13.53 -17.62 -20.37
N LEU A 275 -14.55 -16.79 -20.57
CA LEU A 275 -14.65 -15.48 -19.93
C LEU A 275 -14.68 -15.59 -18.40
N LEU A 276 -15.42 -16.55 -17.86
CA LEU A 276 -15.53 -16.76 -16.41
C LEU A 276 -14.18 -17.22 -15.81
N ILE A 277 -13.47 -18.11 -16.50
CA ILE A 277 -12.11 -18.54 -16.11
C ILE A 277 -11.15 -17.35 -16.19
N GLY A 278 -11.20 -16.54 -17.25
CA GLY A 278 -10.39 -15.35 -17.41
C GLY A 278 -10.64 -14.33 -16.29
N LEU A 279 -11.90 -14.09 -15.93
CA LEU A 279 -12.28 -13.21 -14.83
C LEU A 279 -11.76 -13.73 -13.48
N MET A 280 -11.90 -15.03 -13.21
CA MET A 280 -11.40 -15.64 -11.99
C MET A 280 -9.87 -15.56 -11.89
N ALA A 281 -9.14 -15.82 -12.98
CA ALA A 281 -7.69 -15.68 -13.03
C ALA A 281 -7.26 -14.23 -12.76
N TRP A 282 -7.95 -13.25 -13.36
CA TRP A 282 -7.73 -11.83 -13.13
C TRP A 282 -7.96 -11.43 -11.66
N LEU A 283 -9.05 -11.90 -11.04
CA LEU A 283 -9.35 -11.63 -9.63
C LEU A 283 -8.31 -12.25 -8.69
N CYS A 284 -7.87 -13.49 -8.97
CA CYS A 284 -6.79 -14.13 -8.22
C CYS A 284 -5.47 -13.35 -8.33
N MET A 285 -5.13 -12.85 -9.52
CA MET A 285 -3.94 -12.02 -9.73
C MET A 285 -4.02 -10.70 -8.95
N LEU A 286 -5.17 -10.03 -8.97
CA LEU A 286 -5.39 -8.80 -8.19
C LEU A 286 -5.25 -9.04 -6.68
N GLU A 287 -5.77 -10.15 -6.17
CA GLU A 287 -5.67 -10.48 -4.75
C GLU A 287 -4.23 -10.84 -4.37
N ALA A 288 -3.48 -11.55 -5.21
CA ALA A 288 -2.06 -11.81 -4.99
C ALA A 288 -1.26 -10.49 -4.91
N ILE A 289 -1.49 -9.56 -5.83
CA ILE A 289 -0.87 -8.22 -5.80
C ILE A 289 -1.25 -7.48 -4.51
N ARG A 290 -2.50 -7.60 -4.05
CA ARG A 290 -2.98 -6.97 -2.81
C ARG A 290 -2.29 -7.56 -1.58
N GLN A 291 -2.13 -8.88 -1.52
CA GLN A 291 -1.46 -9.56 -0.42
C GLN A 291 0.03 -9.24 -0.39
N ASP A 292 0.71 -9.19 -1.54
CA ASP A 292 2.11 -8.79 -1.61
C ASP A 292 2.30 -7.35 -1.16
N ARG A 293 1.43 -6.42 -1.59
CA ARG A 293 1.43 -5.05 -1.07
C ARG A 293 1.25 -5.04 0.45
N LYS A 294 0.31 -5.82 0.98
CA LYS A 294 0.08 -5.91 2.44
C LYS A 294 1.32 -6.42 3.17
N ARG A 295 2.00 -7.47 2.68
CA ARG A 295 3.24 -7.99 3.26
C ARG A 295 4.38 -6.97 3.22
N ILE A 296 4.50 -6.22 2.12
CA ILE A 296 5.45 -5.11 2.00
C ILE A 296 5.13 -4.07 3.08
N TYR A 297 3.88 -3.60 3.17
CA TYR A 297 3.46 -2.65 4.21
C TYR A 297 3.71 -3.17 5.62
N GLU A 298 3.39 -4.42 5.91
CA GLU A 298 3.65 -5.04 7.21
C GLU A 298 5.14 -5.09 7.51
N LYS A 299 6.00 -5.39 6.53
CA LYS A 299 7.45 -5.40 6.73
C LYS A 299 8.02 -4.03 7.07
N PHE A 300 7.47 -2.95 6.49
CA PHE A 300 7.94 -1.57 6.75
C PHE A 300 7.33 -0.95 8.00
N CYS A 301 6.03 -1.13 8.17
CA CYS A 301 5.29 -0.49 9.25
C CYS A 301 5.33 -1.34 10.54
N ASN A 302 5.42 -2.66 10.45
CA ASN A 302 5.66 -3.57 11.58
C ASN A 302 7.02 -4.28 11.41
N PRO A 303 8.16 -3.58 11.53
CA PRO A 303 9.44 -4.28 11.56
C PRO A 303 9.38 -5.28 12.72
N ALA A 304 9.50 -6.57 12.40
CA ALA A 304 9.57 -7.61 13.42
C ALA A 304 10.65 -7.16 14.42
N PRO A 305 10.38 -7.24 15.74
CA PRO A 305 11.37 -6.84 16.74
C PRO A 305 12.66 -7.58 16.39
N ALA A 306 13.74 -6.82 16.15
CA ALA A 306 15.02 -7.37 15.75
C ALA A 306 15.29 -8.54 16.68
N SER A 307 15.22 -9.77 16.16
CA SER A 307 15.30 -10.97 16.96
C SER A 307 16.59 -10.83 17.74
N ALA A 308 16.47 -10.67 19.06
CA ALA A 308 17.62 -10.44 19.91
C ALA A 308 18.57 -11.60 19.67
N THR A 309 19.59 -11.35 18.85
CA THR A 309 20.64 -12.31 18.59
C THR A 309 21.27 -12.50 19.94
N LYS A 310 20.92 -13.60 20.63
CA LYS A 310 21.56 -13.98 21.88
C LYS A 310 23.03 -14.04 21.54
N SER A 311 23.78 -13.01 21.95
CA SER A 311 25.22 -13.02 21.94
C SER A 311 25.60 -14.21 22.79
N ASN A 312 26.01 -15.28 22.14
CA ASN A 312 26.52 -16.45 22.82
C ASN A 312 27.85 -16.00 23.45
N PRO A 313 27.94 -15.90 24.79
CA PRO A 313 29.21 -15.51 25.41
C PRO A 313 30.21 -16.62 25.11
N ARG A 314 31.32 -16.25 24.46
CA ARG A 314 32.56 -17.04 24.45
C ARG A 314 33.46 -16.52 25.55
#